data_AF-A0A3A5V568-F1
#
_entry.id   AF-A0A3A5V568-F1
#
_cell.length_a   1.000
_cell.length_b   1.000
_cell.length_c   1.000
_cell.angle_alpha   90.00
_cell.angle_beta   90.00
_cell.angle_gamma   90.00
#
_symmetry.space_group_name_H-M   'P 1'
#
loop_
_entity.id
_entity.type
_entity.pdbx_description
1 polymer ?
#
loop_
_entity_poly.entity_id
_entity_poly.type
_entity_poly.pdbx_seq_one_letter_code
_entity_poly.pdbx_strand_id
1 'polypeptide(L)'
;EWVEGHLGDAVMTVSYCHSPGVEAFYSGNWTKSTSVVLPRSTFHQVEYAGVINGAAEVEAANAFIAYLISEEVNQNMPENNLMKSVLNNAEWPETEGYRFHTDHPTLNAEISMERIGADMESWLQDWAEATA
;
A
#
# COMPACT_ATOMS: atom_id res chain seq x y z
N GLU A 1 -19.64 -7.42 14.51
CA GLU A 1 -19.64 -8.85 14.12
C GLU A 1 -18.22 -9.24 13.76
N TRP A 2 -17.67 -10.24 14.47
CA TRP A 2 -16.35 -10.81 14.20
C TRP A 2 -16.42 -11.67 12.95
N VAL A 3 -15.50 -11.44 12.01
CA VAL A 3 -15.29 -12.28 10.82
C VAL A 3 -13.81 -12.64 10.82
N GLU A 4 -13.49 -13.92 10.67
CA GLU A 4 -12.11 -14.37 10.57
C GLU A 4 -11.43 -13.66 9.38
N GLY A 5 -10.25 -13.07 9.61
CA GLY A 5 -9.50 -12.32 8.59
C GLY A 5 -9.90 -10.85 8.40
N HIS A 6 -10.76 -10.26 9.23
CA HIS A 6 -11.23 -8.89 9.02
C HIS A 6 -10.98 -7.98 10.24
N LEU A 7 -10.79 -6.69 9.92
CA LEU A 7 -10.76 -5.52 10.82
C LEU A 7 -11.53 -5.81 12.11
N GLY A 8 -10.83 -5.76 13.26
CA GLY A 8 -11.42 -6.07 14.58
C GLY A 8 -12.63 -5.19 14.94
N ASP A 9 -13.00 -5.09 16.21
CA ASP A 9 -14.23 -4.38 16.62
C ASP A 9 -14.25 -2.85 16.38
N ALA A 10 -13.32 -2.29 15.61
CA ALA A 10 -13.27 -0.88 15.25
C ALA A 10 -14.29 -0.53 14.14
N VAL A 11 -14.99 0.59 14.30
CA VAL A 11 -15.95 1.13 13.30
C VAL A 11 -15.22 1.71 12.08
N MET A 12 -13.96 2.12 12.24
CA MET A 12 -13.11 2.65 11.18
C MET A 12 -11.65 2.29 11.50
N THR A 13 -10.85 2.08 10.45
CA THR A 13 -9.43 1.78 10.57
C THR A 13 -8.64 2.47 9.47
N VAL A 14 -7.34 2.60 9.67
CA VAL A 14 -6.41 3.00 8.62
C VAL A 14 -6.02 1.75 7.83
N SER A 15 -6.19 1.81 6.51
CA SER A 15 -5.78 0.75 5.59
C SER A 15 -4.43 1.09 4.98
N TYR A 16 -3.50 0.13 4.98
CA TYR A 16 -2.23 0.25 4.28
C TYR A 16 -2.39 0.08 2.76
N CYS A 17 -3.19 -0.90 2.29
CA CYS A 17 -3.36 -1.20 0.87
C CYS A 17 -4.80 -1.62 0.53
N HIS A 18 -5.61 -0.71 -0.04
CA HIS A 18 -6.93 -0.97 -0.63
C HIS A 18 -7.73 -2.14 -0.01
N SER A 19 -7.89 -2.16 1.33
CA SER A 19 -8.38 -3.33 2.06
C SER A 19 -9.69 -3.94 1.53
N PRO A 20 -10.70 -3.18 1.08
CA PRO A 20 -11.92 -3.79 0.56
C PRO A 20 -11.68 -4.72 -0.66
N GLY A 21 -10.75 -4.36 -1.55
CA GLY A 21 -10.35 -5.20 -2.69
C GLY A 21 -9.64 -6.48 -2.27
N VAL A 22 -8.71 -6.36 -1.31
CA VAL A 22 -7.99 -7.48 -0.72
C VAL A 22 -8.94 -8.43 0.04
N GLU A 23 -9.87 -7.88 0.81
CA GLU A 23 -10.88 -8.64 1.54
C GLU A 23 -11.76 -9.43 0.56
N ALA A 24 -12.21 -8.80 -0.53
CA ALA A 24 -12.97 -9.44 -1.58
C ALA A 24 -12.19 -10.60 -2.23
N PHE A 25 -10.91 -10.39 -2.54
CA PHE A 25 -10.04 -11.39 -3.14
C PHE A 25 -9.95 -12.67 -2.29
N TYR A 26 -9.80 -12.55 -0.97
CA TYR A 26 -9.74 -13.71 -0.06
C TYR A 26 -11.10 -14.27 0.35
N SER A 27 -12.19 -13.52 0.13
CA SER A 27 -13.54 -13.88 0.58
C SER A 27 -14.50 -14.22 -0.56
N GLY A 28 -13.97 -14.49 -1.75
CA GLY A 28 -14.77 -14.90 -2.90
C GLY A 28 -15.69 -13.80 -3.44
N ASN A 29 -15.12 -12.63 -3.73
CA ASN A 29 -15.84 -11.45 -4.24
C ASN A 29 -16.86 -10.88 -3.25
N TRP A 30 -16.47 -10.80 -1.98
CA TRP A 30 -17.32 -10.20 -0.94
C TRP A 30 -16.51 -9.43 0.10
N THR A 31 -16.99 -8.25 0.48
CA THR A 31 -16.47 -7.49 1.63
C THR A 31 -17.61 -6.70 2.26
N LYS A 32 -17.54 -6.51 3.58
CA LYS A 32 -18.41 -5.60 4.33
C LYS A 32 -17.86 -4.17 4.41
N SER A 33 -16.61 -3.98 4.01
CA SER A 33 -15.84 -2.75 4.14
C SER A 33 -15.99 -1.88 2.89
N THR A 34 -15.80 -0.57 3.06
CA THR A 34 -15.71 0.39 1.95
C THR A 34 -14.69 1.46 2.29
N SER A 35 -14.08 2.06 1.26
CA SER A 35 -13.06 3.08 1.47
C SER A 35 -13.70 4.45 1.72
N VAL A 36 -13.08 5.27 2.56
CA VAL A 36 -13.42 6.69 2.68
C VAL A 36 -12.71 7.46 1.57
N VAL A 37 -13.44 7.83 0.51
CA VAL A 37 -12.90 8.50 -0.69
C VAL A 37 -13.15 10.02 -0.64
N LEU A 38 -12.66 10.67 0.42
CA LEU A 38 -12.74 12.14 0.54
C LEU A 38 -11.48 12.79 -0.06
N PRO A 39 -11.57 14.03 -0.58
CA PRO A 39 -10.38 14.75 -1.02
C PRO A 39 -9.36 14.86 0.11
N ARG A 40 -8.10 14.48 -0.17
CA ARG A 40 -6.97 14.51 0.75
C ARG A 40 -7.10 13.58 1.98
N SER A 41 -7.97 12.57 1.96
CA SER A 41 -8.05 11.57 3.04
C SER A 41 -7.07 10.40 2.88
N THR A 42 -6.35 10.34 1.77
CA THR A 42 -5.39 9.28 1.43
C THR A 42 -4.00 9.85 1.20
N PHE A 43 -2.96 9.10 1.54
CA PHE A 43 -1.57 9.47 1.26
C PHE A 43 -0.90 8.36 0.46
N HIS A 44 -0.24 8.71 -0.64
CA HIS A 44 0.41 7.73 -1.51
C HIS A 44 1.79 7.38 -0.97
N GLN A 45 1.97 6.12 -0.55
CA GLN A 45 3.22 5.57 -0.08
C GLN A 45 3.82 4.65 -1.13
N VAL A 46 5.15 4.57 -1.16
CA VAL A 46 5.91 3.70 -2.06
C VAL A 46 6.87 2.84 -1.25
N GLU A 47 6.89 1.56 -1.56
CA GLU A 47 7.96 0.67 -1.10
C GLU A 47 9.13 0.78 -2.06
N TYR A 48 10.34 0.89 -1.53
CA TYR A 48 11.55 1.10 -2.33
C TYR A 48 12.68 0.19 -1.88
N ALA A 49 13.54 -0.16 -2.84
CA ALA A 49 14.80 -0.83 -2.63
C ALA A 49 15.95 0.06 -3.11
N GLY A 50 17.08 0.03 -2.40
CA GLY A 50 18.26 0.83 -2.74
C GLY A 50 19.54 0.07 -2.45
N VAL A 51 20.57 0.35 -3.25
CA VAL A 51 21.93 -0.18 -3.03
C VAL A 51 22.61 0.67 -1.95
N ILE A 52 23.08 0.02 -0.89
CA ILE A 52 23.76 0.70 0.21
C ILE A 52 25.17 1.14 -0.18
N ASN A 53 25.66 2.20 0.45
CA ASN A 53 27.06 2.60 0.31
C ASN A 53 28.00 1.50 0.84
N GLY A 54 28.99 1.10 0.04
CA GLY A 54 29.91 0.00 0.38
C GLY A 54 29.37 -1.40 0.08
N ALA A 55 28.31 -1.54 -0.71
CA ALA A 55 27.84 -2.85 -1.18
C ALA A 55 28.95 -3.60 -1.94
N ALA A 56 29.13 -4.89 -1.61
CA ALA A 56 30.17 -5.71 -2.20
C ALA A 56 29.91 -6.10 -3.66
N GLU A 57 28.64 -6.28 -4.04
CA GLU A 57 28.21 -6.79 -5.35
C GLU A 57 27.19 -5.83 -5.98
N VAL A 58 27.66 -4.66 -6.40
CA VAL A 58 26.80 -3.56 -6.91
C VAL A 58 26.06 -3.98 -8.17
N GLU A 59 26.71 -4.70 -9.08
CA GLU A 59 26.11 -5.17 -10.34
C GLU A 59 24.96 -6.15 -10.06
N ALA A 60 25.17 -7.10 -9.15
CA ALA A 60 24.14 -8.07 -8.77
C ALA A 60 22.96 -7.39 -8.06
N ALA A 61 23.24 -6.42 -7.18
CA ALA A 61 22.20 -5.65 -6.50
C ALA A 61 21.34 -4.85 -7.49
N ASN A 62 21.95 -4.20 -8.48
CA ASN A 62 21.22 -3.51 -9.54
C ASN A 62 20.41 -4.47 -10.41
N ALA A 63 20.96 -5.63 -10.76
CA ALA A 63 20.22 -6.65 -11.51
C ALA A 63 18.99 -7.15 -10.73
N PHE A 64 19.10 -7.31 -9.42
CA PHE A 64 17.98 -7.69 -8.57
C PHE A 64 16.92 -6.59 -8.48
N ILE A 65 17.31 -5.32 -8.30
CA ILE A 65 16.35 -4.20 -8.32
C ILE A 65 15.65 -4.12 -9.69
N ALA A 66 16.38 -4.29 -10.80
CA ALA A 66 15.79 -4.32 -12.14
C ALA A 66 14.77 -5.46 -12.30
N TYR A 67 15.05 -6.63 -11.72
CA TYR A 67 14.09 -7.73 -11.67
C TYR A 67 12.86 -7.38 -10.83
N LEU A 68 13.02 -6.76 -9.65
CA LEU A 68 11.91 -6.37 -8.79
C LEU A 68 10.95 -5.37 -9.44
N ILE A 69 11.43 -4.49 -10.34
CA ILE A 69 10.60 -3.52 -11.07
C ILE A 69 10.15 -4.02 -12.46
N SER A 70 10.49 -5.26 -12.82
CA SER A 70 10.13 -5.84 -14.11
C SER A 70 8.62 -6.11 -14.21
N GLU A 71 8.15 -6.27 -15.44
CA GLU A 71 6.77 -6.65 -15.73
C GLU A 71 6.39 -8.00 -15.10
N GLU A 72 7.26 -9.00 -15.20
CA GLU A 72 7.06 -10.35 -14.63
C GLU A 72 6.73 -10.29 -13.13
N VAL A 73 7.48 -9.48 -12.38
CA VAL A 73 7.26 -9.31 -10.94
C VAL A 73 6.04 -8.43 -10.68
N ASN A 74 5.94 -7.28 -11.37
CA ASN A 74 4.96 -6.27 -11.01
C ASN A 74 3.54 -6.53 -11.50
N GLN A 75 3.34 -7.37 -12.52
CA GLN A 75 1.98 -7.81 -12.87
C GLN A 75 1.34 -8.62 -11.72
N ASN A 76 2.17 -9.29 -10.91
CA ASN A 76 1.73 -10.15 -9.82
C ASN A 76 1.69 -9.45 -8.44
N MET A 77 2.16 -8.19 -8.35
CA MET A 77 2.19 -7.44 -7.08
C MET A 77 0.83 -7.29 -6.40
N PRO A 78 -0.29 -7.04 -7.11
CA PRO A 78 -1.60 -6.94 -6.48
C PRO A 78 -2.06 -8.19 -5.75
N GLU A 79 -1.83 -9.38 -6.33
CA GLU A 79 -2.34 -10.64 -5.77
C GLU A 79 -1.36 -11.27 -4.78
N ASN A 80 -0.04 -11.13 -5.01
CA ASN A 80 0.98 -11.78 -4.17
C ASN A 80 1.51 -10.89 -3.04
N ASN A 81 1.51 -9.56 -3.23
CA ASN A 81 2.00 -8.61 -2.24
C ASN A 81 0.91 -7.61 -1.79
N LEU A 82 -0.31 -7.73 -2.30
CA LEU A 82 -1.46 -6.89 -1.96
C LEU A 82 -1.20 -5.39 -2.22
N MET A 83 -0.31 -5.11 -3.18
CA MET A 83 0.20 -3.77 -3.49
C MET A 83 -0.10 -3.37 -4.92
N LYS A 84 -0.30 -2.07 -5.14
CA LYS A 84 -0.43 -1.56 -6.51
C LYS A 84 0.90 -1.74 -7.24
N SER A 85 0.83 -2.33 -8.43
CA SER A 85 1.96 -2.46 -9.35
C SER A 85 2.57 -1.10 -9.71
N VAL A 86 3.90 -1.05 -9.86
CA VAL A 86 4.64 0.15 -10.27
C VAL A 86 4.68 0.35 -11.78
N LEU A 87 4.10 -0.58 -12.57
CA LEU A 87 4.08 -0.48 -14.03
C LEU A 87 3.24 0.70 -14.49
N ASN A 88 3.66 1.31 -15.59
CA ASN A 88 2.88 2.35 -16.27
C ASN A 88 1.53 1.76 -16.71
N ASN A 89 0.43 2.40 -16.32
CA ASN A 89 -0.94 1.95 -16.59
C ASN A 89 -1.32 0.61 -15.93
N ALA A 90 -0.69 0.27 -14.79
CA ALA A 90 -1.10 -0.87 -14.00
C ALA A 90 -2.59 -0.84 -13.64
N GLU A 91 -3.25 -1.96 -13.88
CA GLU A 91 -4.64 -2.21 -13.52
C GLU A 91 -4.73 -3.17 -12.34
N TRP A 92 -5.78 -3.03 -11.53
CA TRP A 92 -6.12 -4.05 -10.52
C TRP A 92 -6.67 -5.32 -11.19
N PRO A 93 -6.37 -6.51 -10.66
CA PRO A 93 -6.88 -7.77 -11.18
C PRO A 93 -8.39 -7.89 -10.96
N GLU A 94 -9.09 -8.60 -11.84
CA GLU A 94 -10.54 -8.86 -11.68
C GLU A 94 -10.84 -10.08 -10.80
N THR A 95 -9.83 -10.92 -10.55
CA THR A 95 -9.91 -12.16 -9.78
C THR A 95 -10.64 -11.93 -8.46
N GLU A 96 -11.68 -12.74 -8.20
CA GLU A 96 -12.48 -12.69 -6.98
C GLU A 96 -12.92 -11.26 -6.58
N GLY A 97 -13.24 -10.42 -7.57
CA GLY A 97 -13.81 -9.09 -7.33
C GLY A 97 -12.83 -8.00 -6.91
N TYR A 98 -11.52 -8.28 -6.88
CA TYR A 98 -10.50 -7.36 -6.36
C TYR A 98 -10.66 -5.95 -6.96
N ARG A 99 -10.63 -5.83 -8.29
CA ARG A 99 -10.81 -4.55 -8.99
C ARG A 99 -12.13 -3.87 -8.69
N PHE A 100 -13.24 -4.61 -8.64
CA PHE A 100 -14.56 -4.05 -8.40
C PHE A 100 -14.68 -3.43 -7.00
N HIS A 101 -14.05 -4.06 -6.01
CA HIS A 101 -14.03 -3.61 -4.63
C HIS A 101 -12.87 -2.66 -4.30
N THR A 102 -12.07 -2.26 -5.29
CA THR A 102 -10.95 -1.33 -5.08
C THR A 102 -11.34 0.08 -5.50
N ASP A 103 -11.61 0.94 -4.52
CA ASP A 103 -11.88 2.35 -4.75
C ASP A 103 -10.61 3.11 -5.18
N HIS A 104 -10.80 4.16 -5.99
CA HIS A 104 -9.72 5.04 -6.42
C HIS A 104 -9.87 6.44 -5.80
N PRO A 105 -8.83 6.95 -5.10
CA PRO A 105 -8.85 8.31 -4.60
C PRO A 105 -8.86 9.32 -5.75
N THR A 106 -9.70 10.35 -5.64
CA THR A 106 -9.79 11.44 -6.64
C THR A 106 -8.73 12.51 -6.42
N LEU A 107 -8.29 12.70 -5.18
CA LEU A 107 -7.22 13.62 -4.79
C LEU A 107 -6.53 13.12 -3.52
N ASN A 108 -5.28 12.69 -3.64
CA ASN A 108 -4.45 12.34 -2.49
C ASN A 108 -4.02 13.60 -1.70
N ALA A 109 -3.74 13.42 -0.42
CA ALA A 109 -2.91 14.34 0.34
C ALA A 109 -1.48 14.31 -0.20
N GLU A 110 -0.82 15.46 -0.13
CA GLU A 110 0.55 15.62 -0.59
C GLU A 110 1.37 16.21 0.54
N ILE A 111 2.49 15.57 0.83
CA ILE A 111 3.52 16.06 1.74
C ILE A 111 4.87 15.75 1.09
N SER A 112 5.78 16.73 1.12
CA SER A 112 7.07 16.56 0.46
C SER A 112 7.96 15.63 1.28
N MET A 113 8.87 14.92 0.61
CA MET A 113 9.83 14.04 1.28
C MET A 113 10.76 14.82 2.21
N GLU A 114 11.10 16.07 1.87
CA GLU A 114 11.88 16.96 2.74
C GLU A 114 11.13 17.27 4.03
N ARG A 115 9.82 17.53 3.94
CA ARG A 115 8.99 17.78 5.12
C ARG A 115 8.85 16.53 5.97
N ILE A 116 8.61 15.37 5.36
CA ILE A 116 8.60 14.09 6.09
C ILE A 116 9.93 13.90 6.81
N GLY A 117 11.06 14.04 6.12
CA GLY A 117 12.38 13.86 6.72
C GLY A 117 12.70 14.84 7.86
N ALA A 118 12.23 16.09 7.76
CA ALA A 118 12.47 17.11 8.78
C ALA A 118 11.62 16.91 10.05
N ASP A 119 10.39 16.41 9.90
CA ASP A 119 9.40 16.42 10.98
C ASP A 119 9.05 15.04 11.55
N MET A 120 9.35 13.95 10.82
CA MET A 120 8.89 12.59 11.18
C MET A 120 9.21 12.21 12.61
N GLU A 121 10.40 12.55 13.10
CA GLU A 121 10.80 12.26 14.49
C GLU A 121 9.87 12.94 15.50
N SER A 122 9.52 14.22 15.28
CA SER A 122 8.59 14.95 16.14
C SER A 122 7.20 14.33 16.09
N TRP A 123 6.70 14.00 14.89
CA TRP A 123 5.37 13.39 14.75
C TRP A 123 5.28 12.03 15.44
N LEU A 124 6.34 11.21 15.38
CA LEU A 124 6.40 9.92 16.07
C LEU A 124 6.40 10.10 17.59
N GLN A 125 7.12 11.10 18.11
CA GLN A 125 7.11 11.43 19.54
C GLN A 125 5.72 11.91 19.99
N ASP A 126 5.12 12.87 19.27
CA ASP A 126 3.78 13.38 19.56
C ASP A 126 2.74 12.26 19.56
N TRP A 127 2.84 11.33 18.60
CA TRP A 127 1.95 10.16 18.52
C TRP A 127 2.13 9.21 19.71
N ALA A 128 3.38 8.91 20.08
CA ALA A 128 3.68 8.04 21.21
C ALA A 128 3.17 8.64 22.53
N GLU A 129 3.33 9.95 22.73
CA GLU A 129 2.81 10.65 23.91
C GLU A 129 1.28 10.68 23.96
N ALA A 130 0.62 10.87 22.81
CA ALA A 130 -0.85 10.93 22.74
C ALA A 130 -1.54 9.56 22.93
N THR A 131 -0.81 8.46 22.74
CA THR A 131 -1.36 7.09 22.76
C THR A 131 -0.85 6.22 23.91
N ALA A 132 0.05 6.73 24.75
CA ALA A 132 0.52 6.10 25.98
C ALA A 132 -0.55 6.09 27.09
#